data_AF-A0A6L5FCS5-F1
#
_entry.id   AF-A0A6L5FCS5-F1
#
_cell.length_a   1.000
_cell.length_b   1.000
_cell.length_c   1.000
_cell.angle_alpha   90.00
_cell.angle_beta   90.00
_cell.angle_gamma   90.00
#
_symmetry.space_group_name_H-M   'P 1'
#
loop_
_entity.id
_entity.type
_entity.pdbx_description
1 polymer ?
#
loop_
_entity_poly.entity_id
_entity_poly.type
_entity_poly.pdbx_seq_one_letter_code
_entity_poly.pdbx_strand_id
1 'polypeptide(L)'
;MVFLLSIAAFAAYSTGSSEEVVVSNAGLRAGRIAGFDHAREAPPPSTAVTSTTINEPKAAVVQTSDSTLEPKAVRGLMEKYFLPPDVSRAVRVAWCSSHFEVDRVSADGRIGLFQHTEGEWATRAEGAGVSHASPVSPDPNTAAAAWEVYEGVGWSALVCPG
;
A
#
# COMPACT_ATOMS: atom_id res chain seq x y z
N MET A 1 18.20 2.42 -55.84
CA MET A 1 17.33 3.20 -54.94
C MET A 1 18.04 3.30 -53.61
N VAL A 2 18.44 4.52 -53.24
CA VAL A 2 19.19 4.87 -52.03
C VAL A 2 18.17 5.21 -50.95
N PHE A 3 18.21 4.51 -49.81
CA PHE A 3 17.47 4.94 -48.61
C PHE A 3 18.42 5.70 -47.68
N LEU A 4 18.08 6.97 -47.44
CA LEU A 4 18.75 7.90 -46.56
C LEU A 4 18.21 7.77 -45.12
N LEU A 5 19.15 7.76 -44.17
CA LEU A 5 19.15 8.36 -42.82
C LEU A 5 17.88 8.32 -41.94
N SER A 6 18.03 7.76 -40.73
CA SER A 6 18.16 8.55 -39.49
C SER A 6 18.63 7.67 -38.33
N ILE A 7 19.84 7.95 -37.84
CA ILE A 7 20.41 7.39 -36.60
C ILE A 7 20.25 8.48 -35.55
N ALA A 8 19.40 8.27 -34.54
CA ALA A 8 19.36 9.13 -33.37
C ALA A 8 20.45 8.68 -32.40
N ALA A 9 21.52 9.45 -32.34
CA ALA A 9 22.56 9.37 -31.33
C ALA A 9 22.02 9.85 -29.97
N PHE A 10 22.19 9.06 -28.92
CA PHE A 10 22.21 9.55 -27.54
C PHE A 10 23.61 9.34 -26.99
N ALA A 11 24.42 10.39 -27.03
CA ALA A 11 25.71 10.43 -26.38
C ALA A 11 25.54 10.89 -24.93
N ALA A 12 25.93 10.00 -24.02
CA ALA A 12 26.68 10.23 -22.79
C ALA A 12 26.30 11.40 -21.88
N TYR A 13 25.84 11.06 -20.66
CA TYR A 13 26.41 11.68 -19.47
C TYR A 13 27.10 10.64 -18.59
N SER A 14 28.20 11.10 -18.04
CA SER A 14 29.35 10.38 -17.50
C SER A 14 29.14 9.89 -16.06
N THR A 15 29.62 8.65 -15.82
CA THR A 15 30.48 8.19 -14.71
C THR A 15 30.17 8.48 -13.23
N GLY A 16 30.23 7.40 -12.44
CA GLY A 16 30.54 7.36 -11.01
C GLY A 16 29.97 6.09 -10.37
N SER A 17 30.55 4.90 -10.63
CA SER A 17 31.63 4.26 -9.85
C SER A 17 31.36 4.16 -8.35
N SER A 18 31.21 2.91 -7.91
CA SER A 18 31.44 2.30 -6.59
C SER A 18 31.79 3.22 -5.43
N GLU A 19 31.07 3.10 -4.30
CA GLU A 19 31.63 2.54 -3.07
C GLU A 19 30.60 2.52 -1.94
N GLU A 20 30.64 1.41 -1.22
CA GLU A 20 30.03 1.14 0.07
C GLU A 20 30.48 2.16 1.12
N VAL A 21 29.56 2.80 1.85
CA VAL A 21 29.89 3.54 3.07
C VAL A 21 28.88 3.24 4.17
N VAL A 22 29.22 2.18 4.92
CA VAL A 22 29.38 2.17 6.38
C VAL A 22 28.35 2.95 7.20
N VAL A 23 27.47 2.19 7.85
CA VAL A 23 26.79 2.58 9.09
C VAL A 23 27.83 3.04 10.11
N SER A 24 27.80 4.32 10.48
CA SER A 24 28.58 4.88 11.59
C SER A 24 27.69 5.76 12.47
N ASN A 25 26.95 5.15 13.40
CA ASN A 25 26.46 5.85 14.58
C ASN A 25 27.43 5.62 15.74
N ALA A 26 28.57 6.29 15.65
CA ALA A 26 29.54 6.39 16.73
C ALA A 26 29.49 7.80 17.34
N GLY A 27 28.77 7.91 18.46
CA GLY A 27 29.28 8.54 19.68
C GLY A 27 29.30 10.08 19.81
N LEU A 28 28.53 10.52 20.82
CA LEU A 28 28.89 11.54 21.84
C LEU A 28 28.83 13.02 21.39
N ARG A 29 28.18 13.97 22.10
CA ARG A 29 28.18 14.28 23.55
C ARG A 29 26.89 15.02 23.92
N ALA A 30 26.13 14.60 24.93
CA ALA A 30 26.32 14.80 26.38
C ALA A 30 25.95 16.22 26.89
N GLY A 31 24.77 16.32 27.51
CA GLY A 31 24.40 17.35 28.49
C GLY A 31 23.63 16.69 29.64
N ARG A 32 24.30 16.56 30.79
CA ARG A 32 23.80 15.90 32.02
C ARG A 32 22.90 16.83 32.84
N ILE A 33 21.90 16.24 33.50
CA ILE A 33 21.41 16.52 34.87
C ILE A 33 20.44 15.36 35.22
N ALA A 34 20.36 14.74 36.40
CA ALA A 34 21.22 14.56 37.57
C ALA A 34 20.62 13.35 38.34
N GLY A 35 21.44 12.58 39.06
CA GLY A 35 20.99 11.78 40.21
C GLY A 35 20.62 10.31 39.92
N PHE A 36 21.52 9.40 40.26
CA PHE A 36 21.40 8.44 41.37
C PHE A 36 22.56 7.44 41.26
N ASP A 37 23.61 7.72 42.02
CA ASP A 37 24.70 6.79 42.31
C ASP A 37 24.16 5.55 43.03
N HIS A 38 24.49 4.36 42.53
CA HIS A 38 25.00 3.23 43.33
C HIS A 38 25.59 2.18 42.37
N ALA A 39 26.92 2.07 42.40
CA ALA A 39 27.66 1.03 41.71
C ALA A 39 27.59 -0.31 42.46
N ARG A 40 27.45 -1.41 41.73
CA ARG A 40 28.08 -2.70 42.09
C ARG A 40 28.39 -3.52 40.84
N GLU A 41 29.67 -3.51 40.51
CA GLU A 41 30.54 -4.59 40.01
C GLU A 41 29.94 -5.72 39.14
N ALA A 42 30.50 -5.86 37.93
CA ALA A 42 30.16 -6.86 36.92
C ALA A 42 30.87 -8.21 37.12
N PRO A 43 30.32 -9.30 36.56
CA PRO A 43 31.14 -10.33 35.90
C PRO A 43 30.89 -10.39 34.36
N PRO A 44 31.88 -10.82 33.54
CA PRO A 44 31.85 -10.74 32.07
C PRO A 44 31.33 -12.06 31.42
N PRO A 45 31.34 -12.23 30.08
CA PRO A 45 30.15 -12.30 29.23
C PRO A 45 29.83 -13.72 28.72
N SER A 46 28.55 -14.10 28.61
CA SER A 46 28.10 -15.09 27.61
C SER A 46 26.60 -15.28 27.71
N THR A 47 25.81 -14.75 26.76
CA THR A 47 24.70 -15.51 26.17
C THR A 47 24.31 -14.88 24.82
N ALA A 48 24.42 -15.70 23.78
CA ALA A 48 23.83 -15.63 22.44
C ALA A 48 23.11 -14.34 21.99
N VAL A 49 23.61 -13.74 20.91
CA VAL A 49 22.82 -12.89 20.02
C VAL A 49 21.82 -13.80 19.29
N THR A 50 20.56 -13.78 19.72
CA THR A 50 19.47 -14.33 18.91
C THR A 50 19.13 -13.34 17.82
N SER A 51 19.56 -13.63 16.59
CA SER A 51 19.05 -12.98 15.40
C SER A 51 17.57 -13.36 15.22
N THR A 52 16.65 -12.51 15.68
CA THR A 52 15.25 -12.62 15.30
C THR A 52 15.09 -11.96 13.93
N THR A 53 15.02 -12.79 12.89
CA THR A 53 14.54 -12.39 11.56
C THR A 53 13.15 -11.78 11.72
N ILE A 54 13.05 -10.46 11.61
CA ILE A 54 11.79 -9.75 11.49
C ILE A 54 11.31 -10.01 10.07
N ASN A 55 10.55 -11.10 9.88
CA ASN A 55 9.62 -11.15 8.77
C ASN A 55 8.63 -10.01 8.98
N GLU A 56 8.74 -8.98 8.15
CA GLU A 56 7.75 -7.93 8.01
C GLU A 56 6.36 -8.58 7.86
N PRO A 57 5.42 -8.36 8.79
CA PRO A 57 4.06 -8.79 8.55
C PRO A 57 3.48 -7.86 7.49
N LYS A 58 3.52 -8.30 6.22
CA LYS A 58 2.60 -7.86 5.18
C LYS A 58 1.22 -7.87 5.82
N ALA A 59 0.63 -6.68 6.00
CA ALA A 59 -0.58 -6.44 6.77
C ALA A 59 -1.61 -7.56 6.56
N ALA A 60 -1.66 -8.49 7.51
CA ALA A 60 -2.68 -9.52 7.53
C ALA A 60 -3.97 -8.80 7.89
N VAL A 61 -4.90 -8.79 6.93
CA VAL A 61 -6.23 -8.23 7.08
C VAL A 61 -6.93 -9.00 8.18
N VAL A 62 -7.05 -8.41 9.37
CA VAL A 62 -7.86 -8.98 10.46
C VAL A 62 -9.32 -8.74 10.08
N GLN A 63 -10.03 -9.83 9.78
CA GLN A 63 -11.46 -9.81 9.50
C GLN A 63 -12.23 -9.89 10.83
N THR A 64 -13.16 -8.97 11.04
CA THR A 64 -14.10 -9.01 12.16
C THR A 64 -15.47 -9.34 11.59
N SER A 65 -16.12 -10.40 12.08
CA SER A 65 -17.35 -11.00 11.50
C SER A 65 -17.23 -11.29 10.00
N ASP A 66 -16.50 -12.38 9.70
CA ASP A 66 -16.20 -13.11 8.44
C ASP A 66 -15.97 -12.37 7.10
N SER A 67 -16.50 -11.17 6.88
CA SER A 67 -16.30 -10.42 5.64
C SER A 67 -16.12 -8.90 5.82
N THR A 68 -16.25 -8.38 7.04
CA THR A 68 -15.99 -6.95 7.31
C THR A 68 -14.51 -6.72 7.63
N LEU A 69 -13.90 -5.76 6.94
CA LEU A 69 -12.52 -5.35 7.22
C LEU A 69 -12.43 -4.40 8.41
N GLU A 70 -11.42 -4.59 9.26
CA GLU A 70 -11.09 -3.58 10.27
C GLU A 70 -10.69 -2.24 9.60
N PRO A 71 -11.04 -1.08 10.20
CA PRO A 71 -10.73 0.24 9.63
C PRO A 71 -9.25 0.45 9.31
N LYS A 72 -8.34 -0.13 10.11
CA LYS A 72 -6.89 -0.06 9.86
C LYS A 72 -6.49 -0.82 8.58
N ALA A 73 -7.09 -2.00 8.36
CA ALA A 73 -6.84 -2.79 7.16
C ALA A 73 -7.38 -2.08 5.92
N VAL A 74 -8.58 -1.49 5.99
CA VAL A 74 -9.15 -0.66 4.92
C VAL A 74 -8.23 0.49 4.59
N ARG A 75 -7.75 1.22 5.61
CA ARG A 75 -6.85 2.36 5.38
C ARG A 75 -5.54 1.93 4.70
N GLY A 76 -4.92 0.84 5.14
CA GLY A 76 -3.71 0.31 4.50
C GLY A 76 -3.94 -0.09 3.04
N LEU A 77 -5.14 -0.59 2.73
CA LEU A 77 -5.54 -0.90 1.36
C LEU A 77 -5.68 0.37 0.49
N MET A 78 -6.27 1.43 1.04
CA MET A 78 -6.39 2.71 0.33
C MET A 78 -5.03 3.37 0.09
N GLU A 79 -4.14 3.31 1.08
CA GLU A 79 -2.77 3.82 0.97
C GLU A 79 -1.93 3.07 -0.09
N LYS A 80 -2.30 1.84 -0.44
CA LYS A 80 -1.65 1.06 -1.49
C LYS A 80 -2.01 1.53 -2.91
N TYR A 81 -3.25 2.00 -3.13
CA TYR A 81 -3.77 2.22 -4.48
C TYR A 81 -4.16 3.68 -4.77
N PHE A 82 -4.51 4.47 -3.76
CA PHE A 82 -4.89 5.87 -3.93
C PHE A 82 -3.72 6.79 -3.59
N LEU A 83 -3.64 7.94 -4.27
CA LEU A 83 -2.71 9.00 -3.94
C LEU A 83 -2.94 9.49 -2.50
N PRO A 84 -1.90 9.93 -1.77
CA PRO A 84 -2.02 10.41 -0.39
C PRO A 84 -3.18 11.40 -0.12
N PRO A 85 -3.46 12.41 -0.97
CA PRO A 85 -4.59 13.33 -0.75
C PRO A 85 -5.97 12.65 -0.86
N ASP A 86 -6.05 11.50 -1.52
CA ASP A 86 -7.30 10.82 -1.90
C ASP A 86 -7.68 9.68 -0.94
N VAL A 87 -6.72 9.17 -0.15
CA VAL A 87 -6.92 8.07 0.81
C VAL A 87 -8.14 8.31 1.71
N SER A 88 -8.26 9.50 2.31
CA SER A 88 -9.37 9.80 3.23
C SER A 88 -10.73 9.82 2.53
N ARG A 89 -10.76 10.19 1.24
CA ARG A 89 -11.97 10.15 0.42
C ARG A 89 -12.32 8.71 0.07
N ALA A 90 -11.35 7.91 -0.35
CA ALA A 90 -11.54 6.49 -0.67
C ALA A 90 -12.06 5.69 0.54
N VAL A 91 -11.50 5.93 1.74
CA VAL A 91 -12.01 5.30 2.98
C VAL A 91 -13.47 5.68 3.25
N ARG A 92 -13.82 6.98 3.09
CA ARG A 92 -15.22 7.42 3.24
C ARG A 92 -16.16 6.73 2.25
N VAL A 93 -15.71 6.57 1.01
CA VAL A 93 -16.51 5.89 -0.02
C VAL A 93 -16.67 4.41 0.32
N ALA A 94 -15.60 3.70 0.67
CA ALA A 94 -15.70 2.29 1.07
C ALA A 94 -16.67 2.09 2.26
N TRP A 95 -16.69 3.03 3.21
CA TRP A 95 -17.64 3.00 4.33
C TRP A 95 -19.09 3.18 3.87
N CYS A 96 -19.40 4.19 3.07
CA CYS A 96 -20.78 4.42 2.63
C CYS A 96 -21.26 3.36 1.64
N SER A 97 -20.36 2.81 0.82
CA SER A 97 -20.67 1.83 -0.22
C SER A 97 -20.92 0.45 0.35
N SER A 98 -20.13 -0.01 1.32
CA SER A 98 -20.26 -1.37 1.83
C SER A 98 -20.17 -1.54 3.35
N HIS A 99 -20.00 -0.46 4.12
CA HIS A 99 -19.63 -0.54 5.54
C HIS A 99 -18.37 -1.41 5.79
N PHE A 100 -17.44 -1.40 4.83
CA PHE A 100 -16.24 -2.23 4.82
C PHE A 100 -16.46 -3.74 4.67
N GLU A 101 -17.68 -4.17 4.33
CA GLU A 101 -17.98 -5.55 3.95
C GLU A 101 -17.44 -5.84 2.55
N VAL A 102 -16.57 -6.84 2.41
CA VAL A 102 -15.90 -7.16 1.13
C VAL A 102 -16.79 -7.96 0.18
N ASP A 103 -17.82 -8.62 0.69
CA ASP A 103 -18.75 -9.45 -0.06
C ASP A 103 -20.15 -8.85 -0.17
N ARG A 104 -20.33 -7.58 0.24
CA ARG A 104 -21.61 -6.89 0.16
C ARG A 104 -22.13 -6.85 -1.27
N VAL A 105 -23.34 -7.35 -1.45
CA VAL A 105 -24.10 -7.26 -2.70
C VAL A 105 -25.33 -6.39 -2.46
N SER A 106 -25.50 -5.36 -3.28
CA SER A 106 -26.68 -4.50 -3.27
C SER A 106 -27.80 -5.07 -4.15
N ALA A 107 -29.03 -4.57 -3.96
CA ALA A 107 -30.20 -5.05 -4.68
C ALA A 107 -30.13 -4.83 -6.20
N ASP A 108 -29.36 -3.83 -6.65
CA ASP A 108 -29.06 -3.54 -8.05
C ASP A 108 -27.83 -4.30 -8.59
N GLY A 109 -27.29 -5.26 -7.81
CA GLY A 109 -26.25 -6.17 -8.26
C GLY A 109 -24.83 -5.61 -8.19
N ARG A 110 -24.58 -4.56 -7.40
CA ARG A 110 -23.23 -4.04 -7.20
C ARG A 110 -22.52 -4.83 -6.09
N ILE A 111 -21.23 -5.08 -6.27
CA ILE A 111 -20.49 -6.06 -5.47
C ILE A 111 -19.24 -5.45 -4.84
N GLY A 112 -19.02 -5.82 -3.58
CA GLY A 112 -17.77 -5.63 -2.84
C GLY A 112 -17.55 -4.22 -2.30
N LEU A 113 -16.31 -3.96 -1.88
CA LEU A 113 -15.94 -2.78 -1.09
C LEU A 113 -16.34 -1.45 -1.74
N PHE A 114 -16.14 -1.33 -3.05
CA PHE A 114 -16.51 -0.14 -3.84
C PHE A 114 -17.77 -0.31 -4.68
N GLN A 115 -18.55 -1.38 -4.45
CA GLN A 115 -19.82 -1.63 -5.15
C GLN A 115 -19.68 -1.51 -6.67
N HIS A 116 -18.82 -2.34 -7.27
CA HIS A 116 -18.67 -2.41 -8.73
C HIS A 116 -19.87 -3.10 -9.36
N THR A 117 -20.32 -2.65 -10.54
CA THR A 117 -21.34 -3.36 -11.32
C THR A 117 -20.70 -4.51 -12.11
N GLU A 118 -21.48 -5.55 -12.42
CA GLU A 118 -21.00 -6.69 -13.21
C GLU A 118 -20.52 -6.27 -14.61
N GLY A 119 -21.24 -5.34 -15.26
CA GLY A 119 -20.91 -4.86 -16.60
C GLY A 119 -19.61 -4.06 -16.69
N GLU A 120 -19.19 -3.42 -15.60
CA GLU A 120 -17.96 -2.62 -15.55
C GLU A 120 -16.76 -3.40 -14.99
N TRP A 121 -17.03 -4.48 -14.25
CA TRP A 121 -15.99 -5.20 -13.50
C TRP A 121 -14.85 -5.68 -14.38
N ALA A 122 -15.17 -6.34 -15.49
CA ALA A 122 -14.15 -6.92 -16.37
C ALA A 122 -13.16 -5.86 -16.87
N THR A 123 -13.66 -4.74 -17.39
CA THR A 123 -12.83 -3.63 -17.89
C THR A 123 -12.00 -2.98 -16.78
N ARG A 124 -12.59 -2.73 -15.61
CA ARG A 124 -11.86 -2.12 -14.49
C ARG A 124 -10.79 -3.03 -13.92
N ALA A 125 -11.09 -4.33 -13.79
CA ALA A 125 -10.15 -5.33 -13.30
C ALA A 125 -8.97 -5.51 -14.27
N GLU A 126 -9.25 -5.54 -15.58
CA GLU A 126 -8.21 -5.56 -16.62
C GLU A 126 -7.35 -4.30 -16.59
N GLY A 127 -7.97 -3.12 -16.55
CA GLY A 127 -7.27 -1.84 -16.49
C GLY A 127 -6.37 -1.71 -15.25
N ALA A 128 -6.80 -2.27 -14.12
CA ALA A 128 -6.02 -2.34 -12.89
C ALA A 128 -4.97 -3.47 -12.85
N GLY A 129 -4.82 -4.26 -13.92
CA GLY A 129 -3.86 -5.37 -14.00
C GLY A 129 -4.23 -6.58 -13.12
N VAL A 130 -5.49 -6.72 -12.74
CA VAL A 130 -6.04 -7.79 -11.89
C VAL A 130 -7.11 -8.60 -12.63
N SER A 131 -6.90 -8.83 -13.92
CA SER A 131 -7.80 -9.65 -14.76
C SER A 131 -8.12 -10.99 -14.10
N HIS A 132 -9.38 -11.42 -14.21
CA HIS A 132 -9.92 -12.67 -13.62
C HIS A 132 -10.01 -12.68 -12.08
N ALA A 133 -9.67 -11.59 -11.41
CA ALA A 133 -9.87 -11.49 -9.98
C ALA A 133 -11.35 -11.38 -9.61
N SER A 134 -11.67 -11.78 -8.39
CA SER A 134 -13.02 -11.69 -7.85
C SER A 134 -13.33 -10.28 -7.34
N PRO A 135 -14.53 -9.73 -7.60
CA PRO A 135 -14.94 -8.43 -7.05
C PRO A 135 -15.10 -8.45 -5.53
N VAL A 136 -15.19 -9.62 -4.88
CA VAL A 136 -15.24 -9.70 -3.41
C VAL A 136 -13.85 -9.78 -2.76
N SER A 137 -12.79 -9.88 -3.57
CA SER A 137 -11.43 -9.82 -3.06
C SER A 137 -11.05 -8.35 -2.83
N PRO A 138 -10.67 -7.94 -1.61
CA PRO A 138 -10.50 -6.53 -1.28
C PRO A 138 -9.39 -5.85 -2.07
N ASP A 139 -8.28 -6.56 -2.31
CA ASP A 139 -7.12 -6.08 -3.07
C ASP A 139 -7.45 -5.72 -4.52
N PRO A 140 -7.97 -6.63 -5.36
CA PRO A 140 -8.37 -6.30 -6.73
C PRO A 140 -9.58 -5.36 -6.81
N ASN A 141 -10.54 -5.43 -5.87
CA ASN A 141 -11.67 -4.50 -5.82
C ASN A 141 -11.16 -3.05 -5.64
N THR A 142 -10.23 -2.85 -4.71
CA THR A 142 -9.65 -1.51 -4.46
C THR A 142 -8.77 -1.06 -5.62
N ALA A 143 -8.00 -1.97 -6.22
CA ALA A 143 -7.20 -1.66 -7.42
C ALA A 143 -8.08 -1.18 -8.58
N ALA A 144 -9.18 -1.89 -8.86
CA ALA A 144 -10.15 -1.54 -9.89
C ALA A 144 -10.83 -0.19 -9.61
N ALA A 145 -11.14 0.12 -8.35
CA ALA A 145 -11.70 1.41 -7.96
C ALA A 145 -10.70 2.56 -8.16
N ALA A 146 -9.43 2.36 -7.80
CA ALA A 146 -8.39 3.35 -8.02
C ALA A 146 -8.12 3.59 -9.52
N TRP A 147 -8.10 2.52 -10.33
CA TRP A 147 -7.98 2.64 -11.79
C TRP A 147 -9.12 3.48 -12.38
N GLU A 148 -10.36 3.24 -11.97
CA GLU A 148 -11.51 4.02 -12.44
C GLU A 148 -11.38 5.51 -12.09
N VAL A 149 -10.79 5.83 -10.94
CA VAL A 149 -10.57 7.22 -10.51
C VAL A 149 -9.48 7.93 -11.30
N TYR A 150 -8.38 7.25 -11.65
CA TYR A 150 -7.23 7.90 -12.29
C TYR A 150 -7.23 7.78 -13.83
N GLU A 151 -7.79 6.70 -14.35
CA GLU A 151 -7.77 6.36 -15.79
C GLU A 151 -9.18 6.29 -16.41
N GLY A 152 -10.22 6.15 -15.58
CA GLY A 152 -11.62 6.06 -16.00
C GLY A 152 -12.35 7.41 -15.97
N VAL A 153 -13.63 7.39 -15.54
CA VAL A 153 -14.44 8.62 -15.48
C VAL A 153 -14.18 9.47 -14.23
N GLY A 154 -13.26 9.03 -13.36
CA GLY A 154 -12.89 9.74 -12.16
C GLY A 154 -13.81 9.47 -10.98
N TRP A 155 -13.76 10.36 -10.00
CA TRP A 155 -14.51 10.22 -8.75
C TRP A 155 -16.04 10.14 -8.89
N SER A 156 -16.60 10.52 -10.02
CA SER A 156 -18.03 10.36 -10.29
C SER A 156 -18.47 8.90 -10.45
N ALA A 157 -17.54 7.96 -10.64
CA ALA A 157 -17.85 6.52 -10.62
C ALA A 157 -18.14 6.00 -9.20
N LEU A 158 -17.54 6.63 -8.18
CA LEU A 158 -17.51 6.16 -6.80
C LEU A 158 -18.35 7.08 -5.91
N VAL A 159 -19.66 7.10 -6.14
CA VAL A 159 -20.62 7.92 -5.39
C VAL A 159 -21.18 7.13 -4.22
N CYS A 160 -21.23 7.76 -3.05
CA CYS A 160 -21.97 7.22 -1.91
C CYS A 160 -23.48 7.20 -2.22
N PRO A 161 -24.15 6.04 -2.21
CA PRO A 161 -25.60 6.01 -2.21
C PRO A 161 -26.10 6.67 -0.90
N GLY A 162 -27.02 7.63 -1.04
CA GLY A 162 -27.62 8.37 0.08
C GLY A 162 -28.70 7.58 0.81
#